data_AF-A0A8B9LZR8-F1
#
_entry.id   AF-A0A8B9LZR8-F1
#
_cell.length_a   1.000
_cell.length_b   1.000
_cell.length_c   1.000
_cell.angle_alpha   90.00
_cell.angle_beta   90.00
_cell.angle_gamma   90.00
#
_symmetry.space_group_name_H-M   'P 1'
#
loop_
_entity.id
_entity.type
_entity.pdbx_description
1 polymer ?
#
loop_
_entity_poly.entity_id
_entity_poly.type
_entity_poly.pdbx_seq_one_letter_code
_entity_poly.pdbx_strand_id
1 'polypeptide(L)'
;RGMAAGEQEARDYLQRHRIPELLHRLGALLLYHRPERPREFLIRMLERVKAGKRAEGEYPYLMDEANLAAMFGLLDVVGQGHITPAQYREALKTLGLSTEDLQLGDDVNITLDVFKEEVRYYTEIYFLFTKAYN
;
A
#
# COMPACT_ATOMS: atom_id res chain seq x y z
N ARG A 1 -1.95 4.18 30.99
CA ARG A 1 -2.86 3.02 31.18
C ARG A 1 -2.33 1.92 30.26
N GLY A 2 -1.75 0.85 30.79
CA GLY A 2 -1.24 -0.26 29.96
C GLY A 2 -2.39 -1.01 29.29
N MET A 3 -2.22 -1.41 28.03
CA MET A 3 -3.19 -2.24 27.31
C MET A 3 -3.31 -3.61 27.98
N ALA A 4 -4.52 -4.16 28.02
CA ALA A 4 -4.75 -5.51 28.50
C ALA A 4 -4.05 -6.53 27.56
N ALA A 5 -3.53 -7.63 28.11
CA ALA A 5 -2.74 -8.61 27.36
C ALA A 5 -3.45 -9.12 26.07
N GLY A 6 -4.77 -9.33 26.11
CA GLY A 6 -5.54 -9.73 24.92
C GLY A 6 -5.68 -8.63 23.86
N GLU A 7 -5.63 -7.35 24.24
CA GLU A 7 -5.64 -6.25 23.27
C GLU A 7 -4.29 -6.14 22.55
N GLN A 8 -3.19 -6.38 23.27
CA GLN A 8 -1.86 -6.40 22.68
C GLN A 8 -1.72 -7.58 21.70
N GLU A 9 -2.15 -8.78 22.09
CA GLU A 9 -2.06 -9.97 21.23
C GLU A 9 -2.89 -9.82 19.94
N ALA A 10 -4.08 -9.22 20.03
CA ALA A 10 -4.90 -8.90 18.85
C ALA A 10 -4.21 -7.88 17.93
N ARG A 11 -3.59 -6.83 18.49
CA ARG A 11 -2.84 -5.84 17.70
C ARG A 11 -1.65 -6.48 17.00
N ASP A 12 -0.90 -7.30 17.72
CA ASP A 12 0.28 -7.98 17.18
C ASP A 12 -0.12 -8.92 16.04
N TYR A 13 -1.25 -9.63 16.16
CA TYR A 13 -1.81 -10.43 15.07
C TYR A 13 -2.15 -9.58 13.84
N LEU A 14 -2.89 -8.48 14.02
CA LEU A 14 -3.28 -7.60 12.92
C LEU A 14 -2.06 -7.04 12.18
N GLN A 15 -1.05 -6.59 12.92
CA GLN A 15 0.20 -6.04 12.40
C GLN A 15 1.03 -7.11 11.69
N ARG A 16 1.23 -8.27 12.33
CA ARG A 16 1.98 -9.39 11.75
C ARG A 16 1.39 -9.85 10.43
N HIS A 17 0.07 -9.84 10.31
CA HIS A 17 -0.63 -10.26 9.10
C HIS A 17 -0.95 -9.12 8.13
N ARG A 18 -0.50 -7.88 8.43
CA ARG A 18 -0.72 -6.66 7.65
C ARG A 18 -2.19 -6.45 7.26
N ILE A 19 -3.09 -6.74 8.20
CA ILE A 19 -4.54 -6.63 8.00
C ILE A 19 -4.98 -5.16 7.85
N PRO A 20 -4.47 -4.20 8.66
CA PRO A 20 -4.80 -2.78 8.49
C PRO A 20 -4.47 -2.25 7.09
N GLU A 21 -3.31 -2.60 6.54
CA GLU A 21 -2.83 -2.18 5.23
C GLU A 21 -3.69 -2.79 4.12
N LEU A 22 -4.08 -4.06 4.25
CA LEU A 22 -5.02 -4.70 3.33
C LEU A 22 -6.37 -3.95 3.32
N LEU A 23 -6.92 -3.63 4.49
CA LEU A 23 -8.18 -2.91 4.60
C LEU A 23 -8.08 -1.49 4.02
N HIS A 24 -6.99 -0.78 4.28
CA HIS A 24 -6.76 0.56 3.71
C HIS A 24 -6.78 0.53 2.18
N ARG A 25 -6.07 -0.43 1.56
CA ARG A 25 -6.03 -0.60 0.10
C ARG A 25 -7.40 -0.92 -0.49
N LEU A 26 -8.14 -1.85 0.13
CA LEU A 26 -9.50 -2.18 -0.30
C LEU A 26 -10.42 -0.95 -0.20
N GLY A 27 -10.26 -0.13 0.85
CA GLY A 27 -10.96 1.15 0.99
C GLY A 27 -10.60 2.13 -0.13
N ALA A 28 -9.32 2.27 -0.45
CA ALA A 28 -8.86 3.14 -1.52
C ALA A 28 -9.47 2.76 -2.89
N LEU A 29 -9.46 1.47 -3.22
CA LEU A 29 -10.06 0.97 -4.45
C LEU A 29 -11.57 1.22 -4.52
N LEU A 30 -12.30 1.09 -3.41
CA LEU A 30 -13.72 1.43 -3.37
C LEU A 30 -13.98 2.91 -3.62
N LEU A 31 -13.21 3.79 -2.97
CA LEU A 31 -13.36 5.23 -3.10
C LEU A 31 -13.04 5.73 -4.50
N TYR A 32 -12.05 5.12 -5.14
CA TYR A 32 -11.61 5.44 -6.49
C TYR A 32 -12.56 4.87 -7.56
N HIS A 33 -12.76 3.55 -7.58
CA HIS A 33 -13.52 2.90 -8.65
C HIS A 33 -15.04 3.07 -8.51
N ARG A 34 -15.52 3.34 -7.29
CA ARG A 34 -16.95 3.48 -6.95
C ARG A 34 -17.84 2.44 -7.67
N PRO A 35 -17.52 1.14 -7.54
CA PRO A 35 -18.20 0.10 -8.30
C PRO A 35 -19.68 -0.01 -7.91
N GLU A 36 -20.54 -0.32 -8.88
CA GLU A 36 -21.99 -0.53 -8.64
C GLU A 36 -22.27 -1.68 -7.67
N ARG A 37 -21.38 -2.68 -7.61
CA ARG A 37 -21.47 -3.87 -6.74
C ARG A 37 -20.24 -3.97 -5.83
N PRO A 38 -20.14 -3.15 -4.75
CA PRO A 38 -18.96 -3.05 -3.90
C PRO A 38 -18.50 -4.37 -3.29
N ARG A 39 -19.44 -5.19 -2.81
CA ARG A 39 -19.12 -6.47 -2.17
C ARG A 39 -18.46 -7.46 -3.14
N GLU A 40 -18.97 -7.55 -4.36
CA GLU A 40 -18.39 -8.44 -5.39
C GLU A 40 -17.04 -7.95 -5.88
N PHE A 41 -16.90 -6.64 -6.01
CA PHE A 41 -15.61 -6.03 -6.33
C PHE A 41 -14.56 -6.41 -5.27
N LEU A 42 -14.86 -6.23 -3.99
CA LEU A 42 -13.96 -6.61 -2.89
C LEU A 42 -13.63 -8.10 -2.88
N ILE A 43 -14.61 -8.98 -3.12
CA ILE A 43 -14.39 -10.43 -3.20
C ILE A 43 -13.38 -10.76 -4.29
N ARG A 44 -13.55 -10.20 -5.50
CA ARG A 44 -12.61 -10.41 -6.62
C ARG A 44 -11.20 -9.91 -6.30
N MET A 45 -11.09 -8.76 -5.62
CA MET A 45 -9.78 -8.25 -5.19
C MET A 45 -9.14 -9.19 -4.17
N LEU A 46 -9.88 -9.65 -3.17
CA LEU A 46 -9.38 -10.61 -2.17
C LEU A 46 -9.01 -11.97 -2.79
N GLU A 47 -9.74 -12.45 -3.79
CA GLU A 47 -9.42 -13.67 -4.54
C GLU A 47 -8.09 -13.54 -5.28
N ARG A 48 -7.81 -12.38 -5.90
CA ARG A 48 -6.52 -12.08 -6.53
C ARG A 48 -5.38 -12.08 -5.50
N VAL A 49 -5.59 -11.44 -4.35
CA VAL A 49 -4.61 -11.47 -3.23
C VAL A 49 -4.34 -12.90 -2.78
N LYS A 50 -5.39 -13.72 -2.63
CA LYS A 50 -5.28 -15.11 -2.21
C LYS A 50 -4.55 -15.98 -3.23
N ALA A 51 -4.76 -15.72 -4.53
CA ALA A 51 -4.06 -16.42 -5.61
C ALA A 51 -2.56 -16.10 -5.62
N GLY A 52 -2.18 -14.84 -5.41
CA GLY A 52 -0.78 -14.41 -5.35
C GLY A 52 0.00 -14.96 -4.15
N LYS A 53 -0.65 -15.11 -2.97
CA LYS A 53 -0.01 -15.66 -1.75
C LYS A 53 0.46 -17.12 -1.85
N ARG A 54 0.07 -17.88 -2.88
CA ARG A 54 0.50 -19.28 -3.08
C ARG A 54 1.84 -19.41 -3.80
N ALA A 55 2.33 -18.33 -4.40
CA ALA A 55 3.72 -18.21 -4.84
C ALA A 55 4.52 -17.63 -3.66
N GLU A 56 5.48 -18.38 -3.12
CA GLU A 56 6.31 -17.97 -1.99
C GLU A 56 6.91 -16.57 -2.22
N GLY A 57 6.60 -15.64 -1.31
CA GLY A 57 7.20 -14.31 -1.25
C GLY A 57 6.50 -13.22 -2.08
N GLU A 58 5.35 -13.49 -2.69
CA GLU A 58 4.76 -12.53 -3.62
C GLU A 58 3.96 -11.40 -2.92
N TYR A 59 4.65 -10.26 -2.75
CA TYR A 59 4.14 -8.90 -2.61
C TYR A 59 3.62 -8.18 -3.91
N PRO A 60 3.52 -8.77 -5.14
CA PRO A 60 3.28 -8.02 -6.37
C PRO A 60 1.80 -7.82 -6.73
N TYR A 61 0.84 -8.59 -6.21
CA TYR A 61 -0.56 -8.46 -6.66
C TYR A 61 -1.38 -7.36 -5.94
N LEU A 62 -0.85 -6.74 -4.90
CA LEU A 62 -1.49 -5.64 -4.14
C LEU A 62 -0.97 -4.24 -4.52
N MET A 63 -0.04 -4.16 -5.47
CA MET A 63 0.60 -2.94 -5.95
C MET A 63 0.60 -2.92 -7.49
N ASP A 64 -0.49 -3.37 -8.11
CA ASP A 64 -0.66 -3.20 -9.56
C ASP A 64 -0.83 -1.71 -9.92
N GLU A 65 -0.68 -1.38 -11.20
CA GLU A 65 -0.76 0.00 -11.65
C GLU A 65 -2.08 0.68 -11.32
N ALA A 66 -3.18 -0.08 -11.32
CA ALA A 66 -4.51 0.43 -11.01
C ALA A 66 -4.60 0.83 -9.53
N ASN A 67 -4.05 0.02 -8.63
CA ASN A 67 -4.00 0.33 -7.21
C ASN A 67 -3.11 1.53 -6.93
N LEU A 68 -1.94 1.63 -7.57
CA LEU A 68 -1.05 2.79 -7.43
C LEU A 68 -1.69 4.09 -7.95
N ALA A 69 -2.38 4.02 -9.09
CA ALA A 69 -3.12 5.16 -9.64
C ALA A 69 -4.29 5.59 -8.75
N ALA A 70 -5.05 4.63 -8.21
CA ALA A 70 -6.14 4.91 -7.28
C ALA A 70 -5.63 5.61 -6.02
N MET A 71 -4.51 5.14 -5.47
CA MET A 71 -3.90 5.73 -4.29
C MET A 71 -3.36 7.12 -4.54
N PHE A 72 -2.65 7.32 -5.66
CA PHE A 72 -2.19 8.65 -6.05
C PHE A 72 -3.36 9.62 -6.17
N GLY A 73 -4.47 9.21 -6.79
CA GLY A 73 -5.67 10.03 -6.91
C GLY A 73 -6.33 10.39 -5.57
N LEU A 74 -6.15 9.59 -4.52
CA LEU A 74 -6.61 9.92 -3.17
C LEU A 74 -5.68 10.90 -2.45
N LEU A 75 -4.40 10.96 -2.84
CA LEU A 75 -3.41 11.88 -2.28
C LEU A 75 -3.44 13.22 -3.00
N ASP A 76 -3.65 13.21 -4.31
CA ASP A 76 -3.86 14.39 -5.15
C ASP A 76 -5.32 14.86 -5.07
N VAL A 77 -5.77 15.22 -3.86
CA VAL A 77 -7.16 15.61 -3.57
C VAL A 77 -7.62 16.81 -4.41
N VAL A 78 -6.68 17.70 -4.76
CA VAL A 78 -6.91 18.91 -5.57
C VAL A 78 -6.82 18.66 -7.08
N GLY A 79 -6.37 17.48 -7.52
CA GLY A 79 -6.24 17.14 -8.94
C GLY A 79 -5.17 17.96 -9.67
N GLN A 80 -4.11 18.37 -8.98
CA GLN A 80 -3.02 19.18 -9.53
C GLN A 80 -1.98 18.34 -10.30
N GLY A 81 -2.15 17.02 -10.35
CA GLY A 81 -1.29 16.08 -11.07
C GLY A 81 0.00 15.71 -10.33
N HIS A 82 0.16 16.18 -9.09
CA HIS A 82 1.34 15.93 -8.26
C HIS A 82 1.01 15.99 -6.76
N ILE A 83 1.82 15.30 -5.96
CA ILE A 83 1.76 15.31 -4.50
C ILE A 83 3.09 15.80 -3.92
N THR A 84 3.01 16.41 -2.74
CA THR A 84 4.20 16.87 -2.01
C THR A 84 4.94 15.69 -1.35
N PRO A 85 6.23 15.86 -1.01
CA PRO A 85 6.99 14.84 -0.29
C PRO A 85 6.35 14.45 1.05
N ALA A 86 5.71 15.40 1.74
CA ALA A 86 4.97 15.14 2.98
C ALA A 86 3.78 14.21 2.76
N GLN A 87 2.96 14.49 1.73
CA GLN A 87 1.82 13.63 1.36
C GLN A 87 2.28 12.23 0.93
N TYR A 88 3.39 12.15 0.19
CA TYR A 88 3.96 10.88 -0.23
C TYR A 88 4.46 10.03 0.95
N ARG A 89 5.23 10.61 1.88
CA ARG A 89 5.68 9.89 3.09
C ARG A 89 4.50 9.38 3.91
N GLU A 90 3.46 10.19 4.07
CA GLU A 90 2.28 9.79 4.82
C GLU A 90 1.51 8.64 4.13
N ALA A 91 1.43 8.67 2.80
CA ALA A 91 0.85 7.58 2.02
C ALA A 91 1.60 6.26 2.20
N LEU A 92 2.93 6.31 2.13
CA LEU A 92 3.78 5.12 2.30
C LEU A 92 3.66 4.53 3.70
N LYS A 93 3.63 5.37 4.74
CA LYS A 93 3.37 4.91 6.12
C LYS A 93 2.02 4.21 6.24
N THR A 94 0.98 4.77 5.62
CA THR A 94 -0.36 4.19 5.61
C THR A 94 -0.42 2.85 4.85
N LEU A 95 0.55 2.62 3.96
CA LEU A 95 0.75 1.36 3.23
C LEU A 95 1.62 0.32 3.95
N GLY A 96 2.13 0.64 5.14
CA GLY A 96 3.08 -0.21 5.87
C GLY A 96 4.45 -0.29 5.20
N LEU A 97 4.81 0.72 4.40
CA LEU A 97 6.13 0.85 3.79
C LEU A 97 7.00 1.77 4.65
N SER A 98 8.25 1.36 4.85
CA SER A 98 9.22 2.21 5.56
C SER A 98 9.52 3.45 4.73
N THR A 99 9.67 4.59 5.42
CA THR A 99 10.09 5.86 4.83
C THR A 99 11.44 6.33 5.33
N GLU A 100 12.15 5.48 6.09
CA GLU A 100 13.38 5.85 6.80
C GLU A 100 14.52 6.19 5.83
N ASP A 101 14.59 5.51 4.68
CA ASP A 101 15.62 5.72 3.66
C ASP A 101 15.23 6.72 2.56
N LEU A 102 14.04 7.34 2.64
CA LEU A 102 13.55 8.25 1.61
C LEU A 102 14.20 9.63 1.69
N GLN A 103 15.11 9.89 0.75
CA GLN A 103 15.69 11.22 0.54
C GLN A 103 14.94 11.95 -0.57
N LEU A 104 13.98 12.79 -0.17
CA LEU A 104 13.23 13.66 -1.08
C LEU A 104 13.47 15.10 -0.65
N GLY A 105 13.81 15.97 -1.60
CA GLY A 105 13.86 17.41 -1.39
C GLY A 105 12.45 17.98 -1.20
N ASP A 106 12.30 18.97 -0.32
CA ASP A 106 11.00 19.50 0.08
C ASP A 106 10.22 20.17 -1.08
N ASP A 107 10.94 20.63 -2.11
CA ASP A 107 10.38 21.37 -3.24
C ASP A 107 10.02 20.47 -4.45
N VAL A 108 10.14 19.15 -4.28
CA VAL A 108 9.92 18.19 -5.38
C VAL A 108 8.43 17.87 -5.50
N ASN A 109 7.89 18.07 -6.70
CA ASN A 109 6.56 17.61 -7.07
C ASN A 109 6.62 16.16 -7.54
N ILE A 110 5.97 15.26 -6.80
CA ILE A 110 5.94 13.82 -7.11
C ILE A 110 4.72 13.56 -7.99
N THR A 111 4.97 13.26 -9.27
CA THR A 111 3.92 12.89 -10.23
C THR A 111 3.52 11.42 -10.08
N LEU A 112 2.45 11.00 -10.74
CA LEU A 112 2.00 9.60 -10.73
C LEU A 112 3.10 8.64 -11.24
N ASP A 113 3.85 9.04 -12.26
CA ASP A 113 4.89 8.19 -12.84
C ASP A 113 6.06 8.01 -11.87
N VAL A 114 6.53 9.10 -11.25
CA VAL A 114 7.55 9.05 -10.19
C VAL A 114 7.06 8.21 -9.01
N PHE A 115 5.81 8.40 -8.59
CA PHE A 115 5.19 7.59 -7.53
C PHE A 115 5.20 6.10 -7.86
N LYS A 116 4.86 5.72 -9.11
CA LYS A 116 4.86 4.31 -9.53
C LYS A 116 6.27 3.72 -9.59
N GLU A 117 7.25 4.46 -10.13
CA GLU A 117 8.63 4.00 -10.25
C GLU A 117 9.27 3.78 -8.88
N GLU A 118 9.14 4.74 -7.98
CA GLU A 118 9.70 4.66 -6.63
C GLU A 118 9.08 3.49 -5.85
N VAL A 119 7.75 3.36 -5.84
CA VAL A 119 7.08 2.26 -5.15
C VAL A 119 7.50 0.90 -5.72
N ARG A 120 7.65 0.78 -7.06
CA ARG A 120 8.18 -0.44 -7.69
C ARG A 120 9.59 -0.74 -7.23
N TYR A 121 10.49 0.24 -7.26
CA TYR A 121 11.87 0.10 -6.83
C TYR A 121 11.98 -0.45 -5.40
N TYR A 122 11.21 0.12 -4.46
CA TYR A 122 11.18 -0.37 -3.08
C TYR A 122 10.58 -1.79 -2.96
N THR A 123 9.55 -2.11 -3.74
CA THR A 123 8.98 -3.47 -3.73
C THR A 123 9.90 -4.53 -4.36
N GLU A 124 10.64 -4.19 -5.42
CA GLU A 124 11.59 -5.09 -6.08
C GLU A 124 12.83 -5.35 -5.22
N ILE A 125 13.39 -4.33 -4.58
CA ILE A 125 14.51 -4.50 -3.64
C ILE A 125 14.12 -5.38 -2.47
N TYR A 126 12.95 -5.15 -1.86
CA TYR A 126 12.46 -6.00 -0.78
C TYR A 126 12.29 -7.46 -1.25
N PHE A 127 11.79 -7.67 -2.48
CA PHE A 127 11.61 -9.01 -3.03
C PHE A 127 12.95 -9.72 -3.29
N LEU A 128 13.93 -9.02 -3.86
CA LEU A 128 15.28 -9.53 -4.10
C LEU A 128 16.00 -9.89 -2.78
N PHE A 129 15.90 -9.05 -1.75
CA PHE A 129 16.42 -9.36 -0.43
C PHE A 129 15.72 -10.57 0.20
N THR A 130 14.40 -10.68 0.09
CA THR A 130 13.66 -11.78 0.72
C THR A 130 13.95 -13.14 0.05
N LYS A 131 14.18 -13.15 -1.27
CA LYS A 131 14.58 -14.35 -2.03
C LYS A 131 16.06 -14.72 -1.90
N ALA A 132 16.94 -13.77 -1.59
CA ALA A 132 18.36 -14.06 -1.41
C ALA A 132 18.67 -14.70 -0.05
N TYR A 133 17.76 -14.59 0.93
CA TYR A 133 17.95 -15.00 2.32
C TYR A 133 16.96 -16.08 2.80
N ASN A 134 16.19 -16.70 1.90
CA ASN A 134 15.42 -17.93 2.12
C ASN A 134 15.76 -18.95 1.03
#